data_AF-A0A1B9VDZ4-F1
#
_entry.id   AF-A0A1B9VDZ4-F1
#
_cell.length_a   1.000
_cell.length_b   1.000
_cell.length_c   1.000
_cell.angle_alpha   90.00
_cell.angle_beta   90.00
_cell.angle_gamma   90.00
#
_symmetry.space_group_name_H-M   'P 1'
#
loop_
_entity.id
_entity.type
_entity.pdbx_description
1 polymer ?
#
loop_
_entity_poly.entity_id
_entity_poly.type
_entity_poly.pdbx_seq_one_letter_code
_entity_poly.pdbx_strand_id
1 'polypeptide(L)'
;MTDLTIASKGFSYAAFESAAVTRLIDETARAWLRSFSVDNPQAHQRLVNELRTALQQDTVATTEKESMQDILDQAAHDAIASWFADLSGQNNCFGSSGFAMMRCAFLSANCDKAWSERFLDREHSNNDLALALSVQMMCPTPAVKSCVMPRQSLDRRAAS
;
A
#
# COMPACT_ATOMS: atom_id res chain seq x y z
N MET A 1 -7.86 -24.41 -53.11
CA MET A 1 -7.86 -23.09 -52.47
C MET A 1 -8.52 -23.31 -51.11
N THR A 2 -7.72 -23.61 -50.08
CA THR A 2 -8.20 -24.02 -48.75
C THR A 2 -8.22 -22.82 -47.82
N ASP A 3 -9.41 -22.53 -47.34
CA ASP A 3 -9.75 -21.46 -46.40
C ASP A 3 -9.08 -21.73 -45.03
N LEU A 4 -8.16 -20.85 -44.63
CA LEU A 4 -7.56 -20.85 -43.29
C LEU A 4 -8.48 -20.06 -42.35
N THR A 5 -9.51 -20.72 -41.82
CA THR A 5 -10.23 -20.23 -40.66
C THR A 5 -9.34 -20.42 -39.42
N ILE A 6 -8.45 -19.45 -39.16
CA ILE A 6 -7.65 -19.42 -37.93
C ILE A 6 -8.62 -19.14 -36.77
N ALA A 7 -8.78 -20.16 -35.93
CA ALA A 7 -9.51 -20.07 -34.67
C ALA A 7 -8.92 -18.95 -33.80
N SER A 8 -9.69 -17.89 -33.60
CA SER A 8 -9.51 -16.91 -32.52
C SER A 8 -9.75 -17.61 -31.17
N LYS A 9 -8.81 -18.47 -30.77
CA LYS A 9 -8.71 -18.93 -29.38
C LYS A 9 -8.27 -17.73 -28.56
N GLY A 10 -9.10 -17.36 -27.60
CA GLY A 10 -8.85 -16.28 -26.65
C GLY A 10 -7.44 -16.38 -26.08
N PHE A 11 -6.61 -15.39 -26.42
CA PHE A 11 -5.38 -15.15 -25.70
C PHE A 11 -5.77 -14.57 -24.34
N SER A 12 -5.83 -15.45 -23.34
CA SER A 12 -5.84 -15.05 -21.95
C SER A 12 -4.62 -14.15 -21.70
N TYR A 13 -4.87 -12.91 -21.30
CA TYR A 13 -3.88 -11.87 -21.01
C TYR A 13 -2.95 -12.24 -19.83
N ALA A 14 -3.16 -13.40 -19.20
CA ALA A 14 -2.27 -13.94 -18.16
C ALA A 14 -0.84 -14.26 -18.66
N ALA A 15 -0.59 -14.26 -19.98
CA ALA A 15 0.69 -14.68 -20.54
C ALA A 15 1.72 -13.56 -20.79
N PHE A 16 1.36 -12.28 -20.58
CA PHE A 16 2.32 -11.16 -20.69
C PHE A 16 1.99 -10.08 -19.67
N GLU A 17 2.31 -10.32 -18.38
CA GLU A 17 2.71 -9.20 -17.53
C GLU A 17 3.90 -8.53 -18.26
N SER A 18 3.69 -7.36 -18.84
CA SER A 18 4.79 -6.59 -19.40
C SER A 18 5.81 -6.34 -18.28
N ALA A 19 7.11 -6.51 -18.55
CA ALA A 19 8.15 -6.25 -17.56
C ALA A 19 8.07 -4.84 -16.94
N ALA A 20 7.44 -3.89 -17.63
CA ALA A 20 7.14 -2.56 -17.10
C ALA A 20 6.06 -2.60 -16.01
N VAL A 21 5.00 -3.39 -16.18
CA VAL A 21 3.92 -3.55 -15.19
C VAL A 21 4.43 -4.26 -13.95
N THR A 22 5.21 -5.34 -14.10
CA THR A 22 5.82 -6.04 -12.96
C THR A 22 6.74 -5.10 -12.16
N ARG A 23 7.54 -4.25 -12.83
CA ARG A 23 8.38 -3.24 -12.16
C ARG A 23 7.53 -2.20 -11.43
N LEU A 24 6.45 -1.73 -12.04
CA LEU A 24 5.56 -0.75 -11.43
C LEU A 24 4.92 -1.31 -10.15
N ILE A 25 4.44 -2.56 -10.20
CA ILE A 25 3.90 -3.25 -9.03
C ILE A 25 4.95 -3.35 -7.91
N ASP A 26 6.16 -3.79 -8.22
CA ASP A 26 7.26 -3.91 -7.25
C ASP A 26 7.64 -2.55 -6.65
N GLU A 27 7.72 -1.50 -7.47
CA GLU A 27 8.06 -0.15 -7.01
C GLU A 27 6.98 0.43 -6.09
N THR A 28 5.71 0.28 -6.47
CA THR A 28 4.57 0.70 -5.64
C THR A 28 4.54 -0.07 -4.33
N ALA A 29 4.67 -1.39 -4.35
CA ALA A 29 4.70 -2.20 -3.12
C ALA A 29 5.83 -1.76 -2.18
N ARG A 30 7.05 -1.53 -2.70
CA ARG A 30 8.18 -1.03 -1.90
C ARG A 30 7.93 0.36 -1.34
N ALA A 31 7.34 1.26 -2.12
CA ALA A 31 7.04 2.62 -1.67
C ALA A 31 6.06 2.59 -0.49
N TRP A 32 4.99 1.80 -0.61
CA TRP A 32 4.01 1.61 0.46
C TRP A 32 4.62 0.98 1.71
N LEU A 33 5.36 -0.12 1.60
CA LEU A 33 5.98 -0.78 2.76
C LEU A 33 7.01 0.12 3.47
N ARG A 34 7.80 0.88 2.71
CA ARG A 34 8.70 1.88 3.27
C ARG A 34 7.94 2.93 4.07
N SER A 35 6.75 3.32 3.63
CA SER A 35 5.91 4.27 4.38
C SER A 35 5.46 3.73 5.75
N PHE A 36 5.40 2.40 5.92
CA PHE A 36 5.14 1.73 7.19
C PHE A 36 6.43 1.30 7.91
N SER A 37 7.59 1.70 7.39
CA SER A 37 8.91 1.27 7.85
C SER A 37 9.04 -0.26 7.96
N VAL A 38 8.41 -0.98 7.03
CA VAL A 38 8.47 -2.45 6.91
C VAL A 38 9.47 -2.79 5.83
N ASP A 39 10.47 -3.59 6.19
CA ASP A 39 11.48 -4.13 5.26
C ASP A 39 11.53 -5.65 5.43
N ASN A 40 10.43 -6.30 5.02
CA ASN A 40 10.28 -7.75 5.11
C ASN A 40 9.86 -8.34 3.74
N PRO A 41 10.55 -9.38 3.25
CA PRO A 41 10.29 -9.93 1.92
C PRO A 41 8.94 -10.63 1.81
N GLN A 42 8.41 -11.22 2.88
CA GLN A 42 7.08 -11.85 2.88
C GLN A 42 5.99 -10.78 2.80
N ALA A 43 6.10 -9.70 3.59
CA ALA A 43 5.18 -8.57 3.52
C ALA A 43 5.16 -7.93 2.11
N HIS A 44 6.33 -7.84 1.47
CA HIS A 44 6.45 -7.44 0.07
C HIS A 44 5.68 -8.36 -0.88
N GLN A 45 5.89 -9.67 -0.79
CA GLN A 45 5.18 -10.63 -1.63
C GLN A 45 3.66 -10.59 -1.42
N ARG A 46 3.19 -10.44 -0.17
CA ARG A 46 1.76 -10.31 0.15
C ARG A 46 1.15 -9.09 -0.55
N LEU A 47 1.77 -7.92 -0.42
CA LEU A 47 1.27 -6.70 -1.06
C LEU A 47 1.31 -6.79 -2.59
N VAL A 48 2.39 -7.34 -3.16
CA VAL A 48 2.49 -7.58 -4.60
C VAL A 48 1.35 -8.48 -5.12
N ASN A 49 0.97 -9.51 -4.35
CA ASN A 49 -0.13 -10.40 -4.74
C ASN A 49 -1.49 -9.68 -4.71
N GLU A 50 -1.74 -8.81 -3.72
CA GLU A 50 -2.94 -7.97 -3.66
C GLU A 50 -3.01 -7.02 -4.88
N LEU A 51 -1.89 -6.35 -5.20
CA LEU A 51 -1.79 -5.45 -6.36
C LEU A 51 -2.05 -6.17 -7.69
N ARG A 52 -1.49 -7.36 -7.87
CA ARG A 52 -1.77 -8.20 -9.05
C ARG A 52 -3.24 -8.59 -9.14
N THR A 53 -3.84 -8.96 -8.01
CA THR A 53 -5.25 -9.35 -7.95
C THR A 53 -6.16 -8.18 -8.31
N ALA A 54 -5.87 -6.98 -7.79
CA ALA A 54 -6.62 -5.77 -8.13
C ALA A 54 -6.54 -5.45 -9.63
N LEU A 55 -5.35 -5.50 -10.23
CA LEU A 55 -5.20 -5.28 -11.68
C LEU A 55 -5.97 -6.31 -12.52
N GLN A 56 -6.02 -7.57 -12.09
CA GLN A 56 -6.82 -8.60 -12.78
C GLN A 56 -8.33 -8.36 -12.67
N GLN A 57 -8.79 -7.78 -11.58
CA GLN A 57 -10.20 -7.43 -11.39
C GLN A 57 -10.58 -6.18 -12.19
N ASP A 58 -9.70 -5.19 -12.24
CA ASP A 58 -9.98 -3.89 -12.86
C ASP A 58 -9.83 -3.89 -14.39
N THR A 59 -9.01 -4.81 -14.93
CA THR A 59 -8.96 -5.08 -16.38
C THR A 59 -10.28 -5.56 -16.98
N VAL A 60 -11.24 -6.01 -16.14
CA VAL A 60 -12.60 -6.37 -16.55
C VAL A 60 -13.53 -5.15 -16.56
N ALA A 61 -13.18 -4.06 -15.85
CA ALA A 61 -14.06 -2.92 -15.58
C ALA A 61 -13.70 -1.63 -16.34
N THR A 62 -12.50 -1.50 -16.92
CA THR A 62 -12.04 -0.22 -17.45
C THR A 62 -12.78 0.27 -18.70
N THR A 63 -13.71 1.20 -18.46
CA THR A 63 -14.27 2.12 -19.46
C THR A 63 -13.76 3.56 -19.27
N GLU A 64 -12.89 3.82 -18.29
CA GLU A 64 -12.42 5.17 -17.96
C GLU A 64 -10.91 5.26 -17.75
N LYS A 65 -10.42 6.48 -17.93
CA LYS A 65 -9.05 6.89 -18.28
C LYS A 65 -8.11 6.95 -17.06
N GLU A 66 -8.26 6.05 -16.10
CA GLU A 66 -7.49 6.07 -14.85
C GLU A 66 -6.04 5.60 -15.08
N SER A 67 -5.07 6.27 -14.45
CA SER A 67 -3.67 5.89 -14.56
C SER A 67 -3.46 4.57 -13.83
N MET A 68 -2.69 3.64 -14.42
CA MET A 68 -2.34 2.37 -13.77
C MET A 68 -1.66 2.58 -12.40
N GLN A 69 -0.93 3.68 -12.23
CA GLN A 69 -0.35 4.04 -10.93
C GLN A 69 -1.43 4.33 -9.89
N ASP A 70 -2.48 5.07 -10.26
CA ASP A 70 -3.57 5.43 -9.36
C ASP A 70 -4.35 4.17 -8.92
N ILE A 71 -4.60 3.25 -9.85
CA ILE A 71 -5.20 1.93 -9.57
C ILE A 71 -4.35 1.15 -8.56
N LEU A 72 -3.02 1.11 -8.76
CA LEU A 72 -2.11 0.41 -7.86
C LEU A 72 -2.02 1.08 -6.49
N ASP A 73 -2.00 2.41 -6.42
CA ASP A 73 -1.99 3.14 -5.16
C ASP A 73 -3.30 2.94 -4.39
N GLN A 74 -4.43 2.96 -5.08
CA GLN A 74 -5.73 2.68 -4.49
C GLN A 74 -5.82 1.23 -4.00
N ALA A 75 -5.35 0.26 -4.78
CA ALA A 75 -5.29 -1.14 -4.39
C ALA A 75 -4.39 -1.39 -3.17
N ALA A 76 -3.22 -0.73 -3.11
CA ALA A 76 -2.34 -0.81 -1.94
C ALA A 76 -3.02 -0.22 -0.70
N HIS A 77 -3.64 0.95 -0.85
CA HIS A 77 -4.41 1.60 0.21
C HIS A 77 -5.50 0.66 0.74
N ASP A 78 -6.31 0.08 -0.15
CA ASP A 78 -7.46 -0.76 0.23
C ASP A 78 -7.03 -2.09 0.85
N ALA A 79 -5.97 -2.71 0.36
CA ALA A 79 -5.41 -3.92 0.95
C ALA A 79 -4.95 -3.70 2.40
N ILE A 80 -4.25 -2.58 2.65
CA ILE A 80 -3.75 -2.21 3.98
C ILE A 80 -4.90 -1.74 4.88
N ALA A 81 -5.84 -0.95 4.35
CA ALA A 81 -7.01 -0.48 5.08
C ALA A 81 -7.91 -1.64 5.51
N SER A 82 -8.15 -2.60 4.61
CA SER A 82 -8.89 -3.83 4.93
C SER A 82 -8.18 -4.63 6.02
N TRP A 83 -6.85 -4.80 5.92
CA TRP A 83 -6.10 -5.50 6.95
C TRP A 83 -6.17 -4.78 8.31
N PHE A 84 -6.08 -3.44 8.34
CA PHE A 84 -6.29 -2.69 9.58
C PHE A 84 -7.72 -2.80 10.11
N ALA A 85 -8.72 -2.87 9.24
CA ALA A 85 -10.10 -3.08 9.64
C ALA A 85 -10.28 -4.46 10.30
N ASP A 86 -9.67 -5.50 9.71
CA ASP A 86 -9.67 -6.85 10.28
C ASP A 86 -8.98 -6.90 11.65
N LEU A 87 -7.85 -6.18 11.80
CA LEU A 87 -7.12 -6.10 13.07
C LEU A 87 -7.88 -5.36 14.17
N SER A 88 -8.45 -4.21 13.84
CA SER A 88 -9.08 -3.31 14.81
C SER A 88 -10.55 -3.63 15.06
N GLY A 89 -11.18 -4.41 14.19
CA GLY A 89 -12.63 -4.56 14.12
C GLY A 89 -13.36 -3.27 13.69
N GLN A 90 -12.64 -2.26 13.16
CA GLN A 90 -13.21 -0.98 12.78
C GLN A 90 -13.16 -0.75 11.26
N ASN A 91 -14.31 -0.40 10.68
CA ASN A 91 -14.42 -0.14 9.23
C ASN A 91 -14.03 1.30 8.82
N ASN A 92 -13.54 2.14 9.74
CA ASN A 92 -13.14 3.52 9.44
C ASN A 92 -11.75 3.62 8.77
N CYS A 93 -11.07 2.50 8.54
CA CYS A 93 -9.71 2.43 8.01
C CYS A 93 -9.58 2.84 6.53
N PHE A 94 -10.68 2.87 5.77
CA PHE A 94 -10.68 3.27 4.36
C PHE A 94 -10.72 4.79 4.16
N GLY A 95 -11.05 5.57 5.20
CA GLY A 95 -11.02 7.03 5.14
C GLY A 95 -9.61 7.55 5.42
N SER A 96 -9.23 8.65 4.76
CA SER A 96 -7.89 9.25 4.92
C SER A 96 -7.47 9.52 6.37
N SER A 97 -8.41 9.98 7.21
CA SER A 97 -8.16 10.23 8.64
C SER A 97 -7.95 8.94 9.43
N GLY A 98 -8.82 7.94 9.24
CA GLY A 98 -8.71 6.65 9.94
C GLY A 98 -7.45 5.90 9.54
N PHE A 99 -7.17 5.86 8.24
CA PHE A 99 -5.94 5.28 7.70
C PHE A 99 -4.68 5.94 8.27
N ALA A 100 -4.64 7.28 8.30
CA ALA A 100 -3.50 8.01 8.84
C ALA A 100 -3.28 7.73 10.33
N MET A 101 -4.36 7.66 11.12
CA MET A 101 -4.26 7.31 12.54
C MET A 101 -3.74 5.89 12.75
N MET A 102 -4.28 4.90 12.02
CA MET A 102 -3.82 3.51 12.09
C MET A 102 -2.36 3.36 11.66
N ARG A 103 -1.95 4.10 10.62
CA ARG A 103 -0.54 4.16 10.22
C ARG A 103 0.36 4.71 11.32
N CYS A 104 -0.03 5.79 11.98
CA CYS A 104 0.73 6.34 13.11
C CYS A 104 0.81 5.35 14.28
N ALA A 105 -0.31 4.72 14.65
CA ALA A 105 -0.33 3.70 15.70
C ALA A 105 0.56 2.51 15.36
N PHE A 106 0.53 2.04 14.12
CA PHE A 106 1.38 0.97 13.64
C PHE A 106 2.86 1.35 13.69
N LEU A 107 3.24 2.53 13.23
CA LEU A 107 4.64 3.00 13.28
C LEU A 107 5.17 3.07 14.73
N SER A 108 4.34 3.52 15.67
CA SER A 108 4.67 3.53 17.09
C SER A 108 4.79 2.12 17.68
N ALA A 109 3.87 1.22 17.33
CA ALA A 109 3.89 -0.17 17.79
C ALA A 109 5.03 -0.99 17.18
N ASN A 110 5.43 -0.68 15.94
CA ASN A 110 6.47 -1.39 15.17
C ASN A 110 7.83 -0.67 15.23
N CYS A 111 8.13 0.05 16.31
CA CYS A 111 9.38 0.78 16.47
C CYS A 111 10.61 -0.14 16.54
N ASP A 112 10.45 -1.34 17.12
CA ASP A 112 11.45 -2.41 17.23
C ASP A 112 11.43 -3.40 16.05
N LYS A 113 10.55 -3.16 15.06
CA LYS A 113 10.33 -4.03 13.89
C LYS A 113 9.68 -5.39 14.19
N ALA A 114 9.21 -5.66 15.41
CA ALA A 114 8.64 -6.95 15.79
C ALA A 114 7.41 -7.38 14.96
N TRP A 115 6.69 -6.41 14.37
CA TRP A 115 5.47 -6.67 13.60
C TRP A 115 5.68 -6.67 12.09
N SER A 116 6.90 -6.41 11.63
CA SER A 116 7.22 -6.27 10.20
C SER A 116 6.97 -7.57 9.43
N GLU A 117 7.24 -8.73 10.04
CA GLU A 117 7.01 -10.05 9.42
C GLU A 117 5.52 -10.40 9.33
N ARG A 118 4.72 -9.84 10.24
CA ARG A 118 3.28 -10.06 10.37
C ARG A 118 2.46 -9.05 9.56
N PHE A 119 3.11 -8.09 8.91
CA PHE A 119 2.44 -7.09 8.10
C PHE A 119 1.71 -7.75 6.93
N LEU A 120 0.42 -7.43 6.79
CA LEU A 120 -0.52 -8.06 5.85
C LEU A 120 -0.66 -9.58 6.01
N ASP A 121 -0.19 -10.17 7.11
CA ASP A 121 -0.41 -11.59 7.38
C ASP A 121 -1.83 -11.81 7.87
N ARG A 122 -2.68 -12.44 7.04
CA ARG A 122 -4.07 -12.78 7.38
C ARG A 122 -4.23 -14.17 7.99
N GLU A 123 -3.19 -15.01 7.91
CA GLU A 123 -3.23 -16.40 8.39
C GLU A 123 -2.83 -16.50 9.87
N HIS A 124 -2.05 -15.54 10.37
CA HIS A 124 -1.65 -15.48 11.77
C HIS A 124 -2.65 -14.73 12.66
N SER A 125 -2.84 -15.22 13.89
CA SER A 125 -3.67 -14.54 14.90
C SER A 125 -3.01 -13.24 15.37
N ASN A 126 -3.45 -12.10 14.85
CA ASN A 126 -2.90 -10.77 15.15
C ASN A 126 -3.51 -10.08 16.37
N ASN A 127 -4.00 -10.84 17.34
CA ASN A 127 -4.61 -10.31 18.57
C ASN A 127 -3.64 -9.42 19.36
N ASP A 128 -2.38 -9.83 19.47
CA ASP A 128 -1.35 -9.07 20.21
C ASP A 128 -1.04 -7.74 19.50
N LEU A 129 -1.00 -7.75 18.17
CA LEU A 129 -0.83 -6.54 17.36
C LEU A 129 -2.05 -5.63 17.50
N ALA A 130 -3.26 -6.18 17.43
CA ALA A 130 -4.50 -5.44 17.62
C ALA A 130 -4.55 -4.74 18.99
N LEU A 131 -4.10 -5.44 20.05
CA LEU A 131 -3.96 -4.86 21.37
C LEU A 131 -2.91 -3.74 21.40
N ALA A 132 -1.73 -3.97 20.81
CA ALA A 132 -0.67 -2.96 20.73
C ALA A 132 -1.13 -1.70 19.98
N LEU A 133 -1.84 -1.86 18.85
CA LEU A 133 -2.43 -0.75 18.09
C LEU A 133 -3.47 0.00 18.91
N SER A 134 -4.33 -0.73 19.64
CA SER A 134 -5.35 -0.13 20.52
C SER A 134 -4.71 0.71 21.63
N VAL A 135 -3.63 0.23 22.24
CA VAL A 135 -2.87 1.00 23.24
C VAL A 135 -2.30 2.27 22.64
N GLN A 136 -1.68 2.20 21.45
CA GLN A 136 -1.12 3.38 20.79
C GLN A 136 -2.19 4.41 20.39
N MET A 137 -3.38 3.94 20.00
CA MET A 137 -4.52 4.79 19.68
C MET A 137 -5.13 5.48 20.92
N MET A 138 -4.92 4.92 22.11
CA MET A 138 -5.33 5.52 23.39
C MET A 138 -4.28 6.47 23.98
N CYS A 139 -3.05 6.47 23.46
CA CYS A 139 -2.04 7.42 23.88
C CYS A 139 -2.36 8.83 23.35
N PRO A 140 -2.18 9.89 24.16
CA PRO A 140 -2.33 11.25 23.66
C PRO A 140 -1.37 11.46 22.49
N THR A 141 -1.90 11.96 21.36
CA THR A 141 -1.09 12.30 20.19
C THR A 141 0.06 13.19 20.69
N PRO A 142 1.33 12.80 20.49
CA PRO A 142 2.44 13.61 20.96
C PRO A 142 2.25 15.03 20.41
N ALA A 143 2.25 16.02 21.31
CA ALA A 143 2.02 17.40 20.96
C ALA A 143 2.96 17.75 19.80
N VAL A 144 2.38 18.11 18.64
CA VAL A 144 3.13 18.54 17.48
C VAL A 144 3.93 19.76 17.91
N LYS A 145 5.21 19.57 18.28
CA LYS A 145 6.15 20.68 18.29
C LYS A 145 6.14 21.19 16.87
N SER A 146 5.65 22.40 16.66
CA SER A 146 5.74 23.04 15.35
C SER A 146 7.21 23.12 15.00
N CYS A 147 7.71 22.13 14.26
CA CYS A 147 8.97 22.25 13.56
C CYS A 147 8.69 23.26 12.45
N VAL A 148 8.83 24.54 12.78
CA VAL A 148 8.98 25.58 11.79
C VAL A 148 10.23 25.20 11.02
N MET A 149 10.04 24.60 9.85
CA MET A 149 11.11 24.40 8.89
C MET A 149 11.74 25.78 8.66
N PRO A 150 13.04 25.98 8.91
CA PRO A 150 13.68 27.23 8.55
C PRO A 150 13.49 27.38 7.05
N ARG A 151 12.62 28.31 6.62
CA ARG A 151 12.57 28.72 5.22
C ARG A 151 13.99 29.16 4.90
N GLN A 152 14.70 28.38 4.07
CA GLN A 152 15.92 28.86 3.44
C GLN A 152 15.49 30.08 2.60
N SER A 153 15.65 31.28 3.16
CA SER A 153 15.47 32.50 2.40
C SER A 153 16.56 32.52 1.32
N LEU A 154 16.13 32.53 0.07
CA LEU A 154 16.98 32.66 -1.13
C LEU A 154 17.53 34.10 -1.27
N ASP A 155 17.97 34.75 -0.18
CA ASP A 155 18.35 36.17 -0.18
C ASP A 155 19.86 36.41 -0.11
N ARG A 156 20.69 35.49 -0.61
CA ARG A 156 22.15 35.68 -0.60
C ARG A 156 22.91 35.18 -1.82
N ARG A 157 22.33 35.30 -3.02
CA ARG A 157 23.07 35.10 -4.26
C ARG A 157 22.69 36.11 -5.36
N ALA A 158 22.57 37.38 -4.97
CA ALA A 158 22.47 38.53 -5.89
C ALA A 158 23.30 39.73 -5.38
N ALA A 159 24.48 39.46 -4.84
CA ALA A 159 25.47 40.49 -4.51
C ALA A 159 26.88 39.96 -4.77
N SER A 160 27.25 39.96 -6.04
CA SER A 160 28.64 40.06 -6.52
C SER A 160 28.61 40.50 -7.97
#